data_AF-A0AAU8KPY4-F1
#
_entry.id   AF-A0AAU8KPY4-F1
#
_cell.length_a   1.000
_cell.length_b   1.000
_cell.length_c   1.000
_cell.angle_alpha   90.00
_cell.angle_beta   90.00
_cell.angle_gamma   90.00
#
_symmetry.space_group_name_H-M   'P 1'
#
loop_
_entity.id
_entity.type
_entity.pdbx_description
1 polymer ?
#
loop_
_entity_poly.entity_id
_entity_poly.type
_entity_poly.pdbx_seq_one_letter_code
_entity_poly.pdbx_strand_id
1 'polypeptide(L)'
;METAAYPTPGVLVARLARTAGIALPPERPLSEEFLRDLAGRVGLDGNDLLVIAGLPLPPEALDLEGTAGSWVSMLVQRALPLAPADRQRLRVRARAVAERPRPARTPERPPRPPGPPGFGSLLVHLLALRNLNESAVAKTMCLMSGVCKAASTIRMVRDGAKALDAELLDGFAAVLGVPVAVLASLTGVRSSARGDGPSPEVADVAALIREVRHLTRDEVRELAEVAEALDRG
;
A
#
# COMPACT_ATOMS: atom_id res chain seq x y z
N MET A 1 29.34 15.02 -1.14
CA MET A 1 27.90 15.22 -1.41
C MET A 1 27.17 14.75 -0.17
N GLU A 2 26.80 15.66 0.74
CA GLU A 2 26.00 15.30 1.92
C GLU A 2 24.69 14.69 1.44
N THR A 3 24.51 13.40 1.63
CA THR A 3 23.18 12.78 1.61
C THR A 3 22.38 13.44 2.70
N ALA A 4 21.47 14.35 2.33
CA ALA A 4 20.54 14.96 3.27
C ALA A 4 19.92 13.84 4.12
N ALA A 5 20.01 13.98 5.45
CA ALA A 5 19.51 12.98 6.37
C ALA A 5 18.03 12.69 6.11
N TYR A 6 17.64 11.42 6.16
CA TYR A 6 16.24 11.01 6.01
C TYR A 6 15.36 11.76 7.04
N PRO A 7 14.25 12.41 6.62
CA PRO A 7 13.49 13.26 7.54
C PRO A 7 12.92 12.49 8.73
N THR A 8 12.81 13.17 9.87
CA THR A 8 12.14 12.59 11.04
C THR A 8 10.64 12.39 10.78
N PRO A 9 9.98 11.45 11.48
CA PRO A 9 8.55 11.20 11.30
C PRO A 9 7.68 12.46 11.43
N GLY A 10 8.01 13.35 12.36
CA GLY A 10 7.30 14.63 12.52
C GLY A 10 7.36 15.53 11.27
N VAL A 11 8.47 15.52 10.54
CA VAL A 11 8.60 16.26 9.27
C VAL A 11 7.75 15.60 8.17
N LEU A 12 7.69 14.27 8.14
CA LEU A 12 6.86 13.54 7.17
C LEU A 12 5.38 13.81 7.39
N VAL A 13 4.91 13.74 8.63
CA VAL A 13 3.51 14.08 8.98
C VAL A 13 3.22 15.55 8.68
N ALA A 14 4.15 16.47 8.93
CA ALA A 14 4.00 17.88 8.57
C ALA A 14 3.84 18.10 7.07
N ARG A 15 4.53 17.32 6.23
CA ARG A 15 4.37 17.39 4.76
C ARG A 15 2.98 16.96 4.35
N LEU A 16 2.49 15.84 4.88
CA LEU A 16 1.14 15.36 4.61
C LEU A 16 0.05 16.32 5.09
N ALA A 17 0.20 16.88 6.30
CA ALA A 17 -0.73 17.88 6.85
C ALA A 17 -0.85 19.11 5.95
N ARG A 18 0.29 19.63 5.44
CA ARG A 18 0.29 20.73 4.47
C ARG A 18 -0.41 20.37 3.17
N THR A 19 -0.17 19.17 2.64
CA THR A 19 -0.84 18.67 1.43
C THR A 19 -2.36 18.56 1.63
N ALA A 20 -2.80 18.17 2.83
CA ALA A 20 -4.21 18.09 3.21
C ALA A 20 -4.85 19.43 3.60
N GLY A 21 -4.07 20.53 3.64
CA GLY A 21 -4.54 21.83 4.09
C GLY A 21 -4.94 21.89 5.56
N ILE A 22 -4.39 21.01 6.41
CA ILE A 22 -4.67 20.98 7.85
C ILE A 22 -3.49 21.50 8.67
N ALA A 23 -3.81 22.22 9.75
CA ALA A 23 -2.80 22.66 10.71
C ALA A 23 -2.33 21.47 11.55
N LEU A 24 -1.03 21.41 11.84
CA LEU A 24 -0.52 20.46 12.81
C LEU A 24 -0.92 20.90 14.22
N PRO A 25 -1.47 20.01 15.06
CA PRO A 25 -1.72 20.33 16.45
C PRO A 25 -0.38 20.53 17.19
N PRO A 26 -0.36 21.38 18.24
CA PRO A 26 0.83 21.62 19.03
C PRO A 26 1.21 20.42 19.92
N GLU A 27 0.23 19.58 20.27
CA GLU A 27 0.40 18.45 21.19
C GLU A 27 1.32 17.35 20.64
N ARG A 28 2.10 16.74 21.52
CA ARG A 28 2.98 15.61 21.22
C ARG A 28 2.85 14.54 22.33
N PRO A 29 2.69 13.24 21.99
CA PRO A 29 2.53 12.68 20.65
C PRO A 29 1.24 13.13 19.96
N LEU A 30 1.18 13.01 18.62
CA LEU A 30 -0.04 13.30 17.87
C LEU A 30 -1.15 12.31 18.25
N SER A 31 -2.38 12.79 18.38
CA SER A 31 -3.52 11.92 18.70
C SER A 31 -3.85 10.97 17.54
N GLU A 32 -4.32 9.77 17.87
CA GLU A 32 -4.78 8.80 16.86
C GLU A 32 -5.95 9.34 16.02
N GLU A 33 -6.81 10.17 16.62
CA GLU A 33 -7.91 10.83 15.91
C GLU A 33 -7.40 11.78 14.82
N PHE A 34 -6.41 12.61 15.14
CA PHE A 34 -5.76 13.49 14.16
C PHE A 34 -5.13 12.68 13.03
N LEU A 35 -4.44 11.60 13.36
CA LEU A 35 -3.85 10.72 12.35
C LEU A 35 -4.94 10.08 11.49
N ARG A 36 -6.02 9.58 12.07
CA ARG A 36 -7.13 8.99 11.31
C ARG A 36 -7.77 10.00 10.36
N ASP A 37 -8.00 11.25 10.79
CA ASP A 37 -8.52 12.32 9.92
C ASP A 37 -7.53 12.65 8.80
N LEU A 38 -6.24 12.81 9.11
CA LEU A 38 -5.21 13.07 8.12
C LEU A 38 -5.14 11.95 7.07
N ALA A 39 -5.14 10.68 7.50
CA ALA A 39 -5.16 9.52 6.60
C ALA A 39 -6.36 9.58 5.64
N GLY A 40 -7.56 9.85 6.17
CA GLY A 40 -8.78 10.01 5.35
C GLY A 40 -8.66 11.13 4.30
N ARG A 41 -8.06 12.27 4.65
CA ARG A 41 -7.89 13.41 3.73
C ARG A 41 -6.87 13.17 2.63
N VAL A 42 -5.79 12.43 2.92
CA VAL A 42 -4.73 12.13 1.94
C VAL A 42 -4.90 10.77 1.26
N GLY A 43 -5.97 10.05 1.59
CA GLY A 43 -6.28 8.72 1.04
C GLY A 43 -5.38 7.59 1.56
N LEU A 44 -4.51 7.82 2.54
CA LEU A 44 -3.64 6.80 3.11
C LEU A 44 -4.42 5.84 4.02
N ASP A 45 -3.91 4.61 4.15
CA ASP A 45 -4.37 3.72 5.21
C ASP A 45 -3.92 4.27 6.58
N GLY A 46 -4.73 4.01 7.62
CA GLY A 46 -4.39 4.38 9.00
C GLY A 46 -3.07 3.74 9.44
N ASN A 47 -2.82 2.47 9.09
CA ASN A 47 -1.57 1.80 9.43
C ASN A 47 -0.38 2.40 8.69
N ASP A 48 -0.55 2.86 7.44
CA ASP A 48 0.52 3.57 6.73
C ASP A 48 0.91 4.84 7.45
N LEU A 49 -0.09 5.58 7.92
CA LEU A 49 0.16 6.83 8.61
C LEU A 49 0.81 6.59 9.97
N LEU A 50 0.49 5.51 10.68
CA LEU A 50 1.21 5.11 11.89
C LEU A 50 2.70 4.87 11.59
N VAL A 51 3.01 4.13 10.52
CA VAL A 51 4.41 3.93 10.08
C VAL A 51 5.09 5.25 9.75
N ILE A 52 4.42 6.12 8.97
CA ILE A 52 4.96 7.44 8.58
C ILE A 52 5.19 8.32 9.81
N ALA A 53 4.33 8.23 10.82
CA ALA A 53 4.44 8.93 12.10
C ALA A 53 5.45 8.30 13.06
N GLY A 54 6.05 7.15 12.71
CA GLY A 54 6.99 6.43 13.56
C GLY A 54 6.34 5.83 14.81
N LEU A 55 5.04 5.55 14.73
CA LEU A 55 4.25 4.94 15.80
C LEU A 55 4.19 3.41 15.62
N PRO A 56 4.05 2.65 16.71
CA PRO A 56 3.91 1.20 16.63
C PRO A 56 2.63 0.82 15.88
N LEU A 57 2.72 -0.24 15.09
CA LEU A 57 1.55 -0.86 14.47
C LEU A 57 0.82 -1.74 15.48
N PRO A 58 -0.53 -1.81 15.42
CA PRO A 58 -1.28 -2.79 16.19
C PRO A 58 -0.87 -4.21 15.78
N PRO A 59 -0.78 -5.19 16.70
CA PRO A 59 -0.34 -6.55 16.39
C PRO A 59 -1.11 -7.19 15.24
N GLU A 60 -2.40 -6.90 15.14
CA GLU A 60 -3.31 -7.42 14.12
C GLU A 60 -2.93 -6.94 12.72
N ALA A 61 -2.31 -5.76 12.58
CA ALA A 61 -1.82 -5.26 11.29
C ALA A 61 -0.62 -6.06 10.76
N LEU A 62 0.06 -6.80 11.62
CA LEU A 62 1.23 -7.63 11.31
C LEU A 62 0.89 -9.12 11.17
N ASP A 63 -0.39 -9.49 11.36
CA ASP A 63 -0.90 -10.85 11.13
C ASP A 63 -1.05 -11.14 9.62
N LEU A 64 0.09 -11.35 8.96
CA LEU A 64 0.17 -11.62 7.52
C LEU A 64 0.55 -13.09 7.29
N GLU A 65 -0.15 -13.80 6.41
CA GLU A 65 0.21 -15.18 6.01
C GLU A 65 1.22 -15.13 4.86
N GLY A 66 2.39 -15.72 5.04
CA GLY A 66 3.58 -15.42 4.24
C GLY A 66 3.51 -15.84 2.77
N THR A 67 2.61 -16.73 2.38
CA THR A 67 2.52 -17.20 0.99
C THR A 67 1.40 -16.57 0.16
N ALA A 68 0.38 -15.98 0.80
CA ALA A 68 -0.77 -15.38 0.13
C ALA A 68 -0.39 -14.25 -0.84
N GLY A 69 0.65 -13.47 -0.51
CA GLY A 69 1.13 -12.35 -1.33
C GLY A 69 1.41 -12.68 -2.80
N SER A 70 1.83 -13.92 -3.07
CA SER A 70 2.11 -14.38 -4.43
C SER A 70 0.86 -14.44 -5.33
N TRP A 71 -0.31 -14.70 -4.74
CA TRP A 71 -1.60 -14.79 -5.42
C TRP A 71 -2.30 -13.45 -5.59
N VAL A 72 -1.89 -12.42 -4.84
CA VAL A 72 -2.49 -11.08 -4.95
C VAL A 72 -2.35 -10.53 -6.36
N SER A 73 -1.21 -10.75 -7.04
CA SER A 73 -1.06 -10.31 -8.44
C SER A 73 -2.04 -10.99 -9.41
N MET A 74 -2.40 -12.25 -9.17
CA MET A 74 -3.42 -12.97 -9.95
C MET A 74 -4.82 -12.42 -9.68
N LEU A 75 -5.14 -12.16 -8.41
CA LEU A 75 -6.39 -11.50 -8.03
C LEU A 75 -6.52 -10.12 -8.69
N VAL A 76 -5.47 -9.31 -8.67
CA VAL A 76 -5.41 -7.99 -9.32
C VAL A 76 -5.66 -8.09 -10.82
N GLN A 77 -4.97 -9.01 -11.51
CA GLN A 77 -5.14 -9.22 -12.95
C GLN A 77 -6.60 -9.52 -13.32
N ARG A 78 -7.30 -10.28 -12.49
CA ARG A 78 -8.69 -10.69 -12.71
C ARG A 78 -9.71 -9.66 -12.24
N ALA A 79 -9.39 -8.87 -11.22
CA ALA A 79 -10.30 -7.89 -10.65
C ALA A 79 -10.32 -6.56 -11.41
N LEU A 80 -9.18 -6.16 -12.01
CA LEU A 80 -9.06 -4.91 -12.77
C LEU A 80 -10.09 -4.76 -13.91
N PRO A 81 -10.30 -5.76 -14.80
CA PRO A 81 -11.22 -5.61 -15.93
C PRO A 81 -12.71 -5.68 -15.54
N LEU A 82 -13.04 -6.16 -14.34
CA LEU A 82 -14.42 -6.33 -13.90
C LEU A 82 -15.20 -5.01 -13.90
N ALA A 83 -16.51 -5.09 -14.11
CA ALA A 83 -17.39 -3.94 -13.91
C ALA A 83 -17.35 -3.44 -12.44
N PRO A 84 -17.63 -2.14 -12.18
CA PRO A 84 -17.57 -1.59 -10.82
C PRO A 84 -18.41 -2.35 -9.79
N ALA A 85 -19.60 -2.82 -10.18
CA ALA A 85 -20.48 -3.61 -9.31
C ALA A 85 -19.83 -4.94 -8.89
N ASP A 86 -19.10 -5.60 -9.79
CA ASP A 86 -18.46 -6.89 -9.53
C ASP A 86 -17.16 -6.74 -8.73
N ARG A 87 -16.40 -5.66 -8.96
CA ARG A 87 -15.30 -5.29 -8.05
C ARG A 87 -15.80 -5.04 -6.63
N GLN A 88 -16.93 -4.35 -6.48
CA GLN A 88 -17.55 -4.11 -5.18
C GLN A 88 -18.04 -5.42 -4.53
N ARG A 89 -18.67 -6.32 -5.29
CA ARG A 89 -19.07 -7.66 -4.79
C ARG A 89 -17.86 -8.46 -4.30
N LEU A 90 -16.76 -8.44 -5.07
CA LEU A 90 -15.52 -9.11 -4.71
C LEU A 90 -14.91 -8.53 -3.43
N ARG A 91 -14.92 -7.20 -3.28
CA ARG A 91 -14.46 -6.52 -2.06
C ARG A 91 -15.32 -6.86 -0.83
N VAL A 92 -16.64 -6.88 -0.96
CA VAL A 92 -17.55 -7.29 0.11
C VAL A 92 -17.27 -8.74 0.53
N ARG A 93 -17.07 -9.64 -0.43
CA ARG A 93 -16.69 -11.03 -0.15
C ARG A 93 -15.34 -11.12 0.57
N ALA A 94 -14.33 -10.40 0.10
CA ALA A 94 -13.02 -10.37 0.74
C ALA A 94 -13.10 -9.91 2.20
N ARG A 95 -13.88 -8.85 2.49
CA ARG A 95 -14.13 -8.39 3.86
C ARG A 95 -14.83 -9.46 4.71
N ALA A 96 -15.88 -10.09 4.17
CA ALA A 96 -16.61 -11.14 4.89
C ALA A 96 -15.74 -12.36 5.21
N VAL A 97 -14.75 -12.68 4.37
CA VAL A 97 -13.74 -13.71 4.68
C VAL A 97 -12.77 -13.21 5.75
N ALA A 98 -12.29 -11.97 5.64
CA ALA A 98 -11.33 -11.38 6.56
C ALA A 98 -11.85 -11.23 8.00
N GLU A 99 -13.17 -11.06 8.16
CA GLU A 99 -13.88 -10.95 9.44
C GLU A 99 -14.14 -12.30 10.13
N ARG A 100 -13.92 -13.44 9.45
CA ARG A 100 -14.12 -14.76 10.05
C ARG A 100 -13.14 -14.99 11.20
N PRO A 101 -13.57 -15.67 12.29
CA PRO A 101 -12.65 -16.12 13.32
C PRO A 101 -11.51 -16.92 12.70
N ARG A 102 -10.27 -16.45 12.91
CA ARG A 102 -9.09 -17.13 12.37
C ARG A 102 -8.71 -18.26 13.32
N PRO A 103 -8.39 -19.46 12.81
CA PRO A 103 -7.74 -20.46 13.64
C PRO A 103 -6.44 -19.86 14.19
N ALA A 104 -6.07 -20.23 15.41
CA ALA A 104 -4.78 -19.85 15.97
C ALA A 104 -3.68 -20.31 15.01
N ARG A 105 -2.91 -19.36 14.48
CA ARG A 105 -1.77 -19.62 13.61
C ARG A 105 -0.53 -19.11 14.31
N THR A 106 0.59 -19.81 14.13
CA THR A 106 1.88 -19.20 14.41
C THR A 106 2.03 -18.02 13.46
N PRO A 107 2.24 -16.78 13.94
CA PRO A 107 2.53 -15.67 13.06
C PRO A 107 3.71 -16.08 12.17
N GLU A 108 3.46 -16.21 10.87
CA GLU A 108 4.58 -16.31 9.95
C GLU A 108 5.33 -14.98 10.02
N ARG A 109 6.65 -15.09 9.92
CA ARG A 109 7.64 -14.04 10.15
C ARG A 109 7.06 -12.63 9.86
N PRO A 110 7.19 -11.65 10.78
CA PRO A 110 6.74 -10.30 10.51
C PRO A 110 7.26 -9.84 9.15
N PRO A 111 6.52 -8.97 8.43
CA PRO A 111 6.96 -8.44 7.15
C PRO A 111 8.42 -8.03 7.27
N ARG A 112 9.22 -8.38 6.26
CA ARG A 112 10.68 -8.21 6.28
C ARG A 112 11.01 -6.83 6.85
N PRO A 113 11.92 -6.73 7.83
CA PRO A 113 12.21 -5.44 8.46
C PRO A 113 12.54 -4.41 7.37
N PRO A 114 12.16 -3.14 7.58
CA PRO A 114 12.44 -2.10 6.60
C PRO A 114 13.95 -2.07 6.29
N GLY A 115 14.26 -1.71 5.04
CA GLY A 115 15.63 -1.44 4.61
C GLY A 115 16.21 -0.19 5.31
N PRO A 116 17.40 0.28 4.91
CA PRO A 116 18.01 1.48 5.50
C PRO A 116 17.06 2.69 5.42
N PRO A 117 17.16 3.67 6.33
CA PRO A 117 16.30 4.85 6.33
C PRO A 117 16.28 5.54 4.96
N GLY A 118 15.10 5.66 4.36
CA GLY A 118 14.94 6.20 3.02
C GLY A 118 13.51 6.04 2.50
N PHE A 119 13.12 6.87 1.52
CA PHE A 119 11.77 6.83 0.96
C PHE A 119 11.46 5.51 0.24
N GLY A 120 12.44 4.94 -0.46
CA GLY A 120 12.26 3.63 -1.09
C GLY A 120 12.00 2.52 -0.06
N SER A 121 12.73 2.52 1.06
CA SER A 121 12.50 1.60 2.18
C SER A 121 11.11 1.79 2.79
N LEU A 122 10.70 3.04 3.05
CA LEU A 122 9.37 3.35 3.56
C LEU A 122 8.27 2.84 2.63
N LEU A 123 8.28 3.20 1.34
CA LEU A 123 7.22 2.83 0.41
C LEU A 123 7.11 1.32 0.21
N VAL A 124 8.25 0.60 0.14
CA VAL A 124 8.25 -0.87 0.07
C VAL A 124 7.73 -1.48 1.37
N HIS A 125 8.04 -0.90 2.53
CA HIS A 125 7.50 -1.35 3.81
C HIS A 125 5.99 -1.14 3.89
N LEU A 126 5.46 -0.02 3.39
CA LEU A 126 4.01 0.17 3.28
C LEU A 126 3.39 -0.93 2.41
N LEU A 127 3.95 -1.23 1.24
CA LEU A 127 3.44 -2.33 0.41
C LEU A 127 3.53 -3.71 1.08
N ALA A 128 4.54 -3.94 1.92
CA ALA A 128 4.65 -5.16 2.71
C ALA A 128 3.49 -5.31 3.72
N LEU A 129 2.89 -4.21 4.21
CA LEU A 129 1.66 -4.26 5.01
C LEU A 129 0.43 -4.75 4.23
N ARG A 130 0.50 -4.83 2.90
CA ARG A 130 -0.50 -5.50 2.06
C ARG A 130 -0.13 -6.94 1.73
N ASN A 131 0.82 -7.50 2.48
CA ASN A 131 1.36 -8.83 2.24
C ASN A 131 2.02 -8.99 0.85
N LEU A 132 2.60 -7.92 0.30
CA LEU A 132 3.28 -7.95 -1.00
C LEU A 132 4.79 -8.09 -0.84
N ASN A 133 5.38 -9.16 -1.36
CA ASN A 133 6.83 -9.26 -1.56
C ASN A 133 7.28 -8.49 -2.81
N GLU A 134 8.58 -8.36 -3.05
CA GLU A 134 9.11 -7.54 -4.15
C GLU A 134 8.62 -8.00 -5.54
N SER A 135 8.43 -9.31 -5.72
CA SER A 135 7.87 -9.87 -6.96
C SER A 135 6.39 -9.53 -7.13
N ALA A 136 5.61 -9.61 -6.04
CA ALA A 136 4.20 -9.23 -6.05
C ALA A 136 4.06 -7.72 -6.28
N VAL A 137 4.87 -6.88 -5.61
CA VAL A 137 4.94 -5.43 -5.86
C VAL A 137 5.22 -5.14 -7.33
N ALA A 138 6.25 -5.74 -7.91
CA ALA A 138 6.61 -5.54 -9.32
C ALA A 138 5.46 -5.87 -10.29
N LYS A 139 4.81 -7.02 -10.10
CA LYS A 139 3.69 -7.46 -10.95
C LYS A 139 2.46 -6.57 -10.78
N THR A 140 2.06 -6.32 -9.54
CA THR A 140 0.90 -5.49 -9.22
C THR A 140 1.08 -4.05 -9.70
N MET A 141 2.29 -3.50 -9.57
CA MET A 141 2.66 -2.18 -10.12
C MET A 141 2.49 -2.14 -11.65
N CYS A 142 3.04 -3.14 -12.37
CA CYS A 142 2.89 -3.26 -13.81
C CYS A 142 1.42 -3.34 -14.24
N LEU A 143 0.61 -4.13 -13.53
CA LEU A 143 -0.83 -4.29 -13.82
C LEU A 143 -1.65 -3.01 -13.56
N MET A 144 -1.40 -2.31 -12.45
CA MET A 144 -2.25 -1.20 -12.01
C MET A 144 -1.82 0.17 -12.56
N SER A 145 -0.58 0.30 -13.04
CA SER A 145 -0.04 1.60 -13.50
C SER A 145 0.67 1.54 -14.86
N GLY A 146 0.91 0.34 -15.41
CA GLY A 146 1.78 0.15 -16.56
C GLY A 146 3.28 0.27 -16.24
N VAL A 147 3.67 0.62 -15.01
CA VAL A 147 5.07 0.73 -14.58
C VAL A 147 5.63 -0.65 -14.30
N CYS A 148 6.27 -1.24 -15.31
CA CYS A 148 6.80 -2.60 -15.24
C CYS A 148 8.29 -2.59 -14.86
N LYS A 149 8.58 -2.96 -13.60
CA LYS A 149 9.96 -3.09 -13.07
C LYS A 149 10.23 -4.52 -12.63
N ALA A 150 11.50 -4.93 -12.65
CA ALA A 150 11.89 -6.22 -12.10
C ALA A 150 11.86 -6.19 -10.56
N ALA A 151 11.62 -7.34 -9.91
CA ALA A 151 11.68 -7.46 -8.45
C ALA A 151 13.04 -7.02 -7.86
N SER A 152 14.13 -7.26 -8.60
CA SER A 152 15.47 -6.76 -8.25
C SER A 152 15.56 -5.23 -8.22
N THR A 153 14.82 -4.54 -9.08
CA THR A 153 14.74 -3.08 -9.09
C THR A 153 14.00 -2.58 -7.85
N ILE A 154 12.88 -3.21 -7.48
CA ILE A 154 12.13 -2.89 -6.26
C ILE A 154 13.03 -3.07 -5.02
N ARG A 155 13.79 -4.17 -4.98
CA ARG A 155 14.78 -4.42 -3.92
C ARG A 155 15.86 -3.34 -3.88
N MET A 156 16.42 -2.94 -5.03
CA MET A 156 17.42 -1.86 -5.07
C MET A 156 16.86 -0.52 -4.58
N VAL A 157 15.60 -0.21 -4.89
CA VAL A 157 14.92 0.99 -4.38
C VAL A 157 14.73 0.92 -2.86
N ARG A 158 14.28 -0.23 -2.33
CA ARG A 158 14.19 -0.49 -0.88
C ARG A 158 15.53 -0.27 -0.19
N ASP A 159 16.60 -0.82 -0.77
CA ASP A 159 17.95 -0.81 -0.21
C ASP A 159 18.68 0.55 -0.42
N GLY A 160 18.05 1.51 -1.10
CA GLY A 160 18.64 2.82 -1.43
C GLY A 160 19.71 2.77 -2.53
N ALA A 161 19.96 1.59 -3.12
CA ALA A 161 20.89 1.39 -4.23
C ALA A 161 20.37 1.94 -5.57
N LYS A 162 19.07 2.19 -5.68
CA LYS A 162 18.45 2.91 -6.79
C LYS A 162 17.56 4.04 -6.26
N ALA A 163 17.70 5.22 -6.86
CA ALA A 163 16.87 6.37 -6.51
C ALA A 163 15.40 6.14 -6.90
N LEU A 164 14.50 6.72 -6.10
CA LEU A 164 13.08 6.80 -6.42
C LEU A 164 12.87 7.91 -7.46
N ASP A 165 12.37 7.55 -8.64
CA ASP A 165 12.01 8.49 -9.71
C ASP A 165 10.49 8.67 -9.82
N ALA A 166 10.04 9.56 -10.70
CA ALA A 166 8.62 9.87 -10.89
C ALA A 166 7.83 8.64 -11.36
N GLU A 167 8.39 7.83 -12.25
CA GLU A 167 7.75 6.62 -12.79
C GLU A 167 7.52 5.59 -11.68
N LEU A 168 8.53 5.33 -10.84
CA LEU A 168 8.37 4.46 -9.67
C LEU A 168 7.33 5.02 -8.70
N LEU A 169 7.30 6.33 -8.48
CA LEU A 169 6.33 6.98 -7.60
C LEU A 169 4.89 6.77 -8.07
N ASP A 170 4.63 6.87 -9.38
CA ASP A 170 3.32 6.56 -9.97
C ASP A 170 2.92 5.10 -9.71
N GLY A 171 3.88 4.19 -9.89
CA GLY A 171 3.69 2.77 -9.60
C GLY A 171 3.36 2.49 -8.13
N PHE A 172 4.09 3.10 -7.19
CA PHE A 172 3.79 2.98 -5.76
C PHE A 172 2.43 3.57 -5.41
N ALA A 173 2.09 4.74 -5.96
CA ALA A 173 0.82 5.42 -5.73
C ALA A 173 -0.38 4.56 -6.15
N ALA A 174 -0.29 3.92 -7.32
CA ALA A 174 -1.34 3.04 -7.84
C ALA A 174 -1.61 1.85 -6.89
N VAL A 175 -0.56 1.14 -6.45
CA VAL A 175 -0.72 -0.03 -5.57
C VAL A 175 -1.18 0.37 -4.16
N LEU A 176 -0.75 1.54 -3.66
CA LEU A 176 -1.21 2.08 -2.38
C LEU A 176 -2.65 2.63 -2.46
N GLY A 177 -3.17 2.92 -3.66
CA GLY A 177 -4.48 3.52 -3.85
C GLY A 177 -4.53 4.99 -3.45
N VAL A 178 -3.40 5.71 -3.53
CA VAL A 178 -3.30 7.11 -3.09
C VAL A 178 -2.94 8.04 -4.24
N PRO A 179 -3.30 9.33 -4.19
CA PRO A 179 -2.84 10.29 -5.18
C PRO A 179 -1.31 10.39 -5.20
N VAL A 180 -0.70 10.37 -6.39
CA VAL A 180 0.77 10.52 -6.52
C VAL A 180 1.26 11.82 -5.88
N ALA A 181 0.46 12.89 -5.89
CA ALA A 181 0.79 14.15 -5.24
C ALA A 181 1.04 14.00 -3.73
N VAL A 182 0.36 13.07 -3.06
CA VAL A 182 0.57 12.76 -1.64
C VAL A 182 1.96 12.16 -1.45
N LEU A 183 2.34 11.16 -2.26
CA LEU A 183 3.69 10.57 -2.19
C LEU A 183 4.78 11.56 -2.63
N ALA A 184 4.51 12.41 -3.62
CA ALA A 184 5.41 13.46 -4.05
C ALA A 184 5.68 14.47 -2.92
N SER A 185 4.64 14.85 -2.17
CA SER A 185 4.79 15.74 -1.01
C SER A 185 5.62 15.12 0.11
N LEU A 186 5.49 13.81 0.32
CA LEU A 186 6.24 13.04 1.31
C LEU A 186 7.72 12.94 0.92
N THR A 187 7.99 12.59 -0.34
CA THR A 187 9.32 12.20 -0.84
C THR A 187 10.14 13.35 -1.41
N GLY A 188 9.48 14.43 -1.85
CA GLY A 188 10.09 15.53 -2.61
C GLY A 188 10.36 15.19 -4.08
N VAL A 189 9.99 13.99 -4.55
CA VAL A 189 10.09 13.61 -5.96
C VAL A 189 9.03 14.37 -6.76
N ARG A 190 9.42 14.95 -7.90
CA ARG A 190 8.48 15.65 -8.78
C ARG A 190 7.51 14.63 -9.40
N SER A 191 6.21 14.86 -9.23
CA SER A 191 5.17 14.02 -9.86
C SER A 191 5.10 14.27 -11.37
N SER A 192 4.82 13.22 -12.13
CA SER A 192 4.59 13.24 -13.57
C SER A 192 3.18 13.73 -13.95
N ALA A 193 2.21 13.70 -13.02
CA ALA A 193 0.78 13.88 -13.29
C ALA A 193 0.15 15.06 -12.53
N ARG A 194 -0.88 15.66 -13.16
CA ARG A 194 -1.80 16.59 -12.48
C ARG A 194 -2.77 15.79 -11.61
N GLY A 195 -2.61 15.88 -10.29
CA GLY A 195 -3.67 15.93 -9.26
C GLY A 195 -4.80 14.87 -9.15
N ASP A 196 -5.12 14.09 -10.17
CA ASP A 196 -6.47 13.51 -10.31
C ASP A 196 -6.68 12.17 -9.57
N GLY A 197 -5.68 11.73 -8.79
CA GLY A 197 -5.75 10.48 -8.02
C GLY A 197 -5.70 9.23 -8.91
N PRO A 198 -5.73 8.02 -8.31
CA PRO A 198 -5.89 6.78 -9.07
C PRO A 198 -7.25 6.74 -9.77
N SER A 199 -7.33 6.07 -10.92
CA SER A 199 -8.62 5.80 -11.56
C SER A 199 -9.53 4.97 -10.63
N PRO A 200 -10.86 5.02 -10.82
CA PRO A 200 -11.79 4.27 -9.95
C PRO A 200 -11.47 2.77 -9.89
N GLU A 201 -11.12 2.12 -11.00
CA GLU A 201 -10.74 0.70 -10.98
C GLU A 201 -9.45 0.43 -10.18
N VAL A 202 -8.45 1.31 -10.29
CA VAL A 202 -7.21 1.19 -9.52
C VAL A 202 -7.48 1.41 -8.03
N ALA A 203 -8.33 2.38 -7.68
CA ALA A 203 -8.72 2.63 -6.29
C ALA A 203 -9.47 1.45 -5.67
N ASP A 204 -10.43 0.87 -6.39
CA ASP A 204 -11.18 -0.31 -5.96
C ASP A 204 -10.26 -1.50 -5.71
N VAL A 205 -9.33 -1.75 -6.63
CA VAL A 205 -8.39 -2.88 -6.56
C VAL A 205 -7.33 -2.66 -5.49
N ALA A 206 -6.82 -1.43 -5.29
CA ALA A 206 -5.93 -1.10 -4.18
C ALA A 206 -6.61 -1.37 -2.82
N ALA A 207 -7.89 -1.04 -2.71
CA ALA A 207 -8.65 -1.34 -1.51
C ALA A 207 -8.90 -2.84 -1.33
N LEU A 208 -9.15 -3.60 -2.41
CA LEU A 208 -9.22 -5.06 -2.37
C LEU A 208 -7.91 -5.69 -1.89
N ILE A 209 -6.76 -5.26 -2.44
CA ILE A 209 -5.42 -5.70 -2.01
C ILE A 209 -5.26 -5.52 -0.49
N ARG A 210 -5.74 -4.39 0.04
CA ARG A 210 -5.73 -4.14 1.48
C ARG A 210 -6.62 -5.11 2.25
N GLU A 211 -7.85 -5.37 1.81
CA GLU A 211 -8.78 -6.28 2.52
C GLU A 211 -8.23 -7.72 2.56
N VAL A 212 -7.53 -8.16 1.51
CA VAL A 212 -7.00 -9.54 1.43
C VAL A 212 -5.68 -9.76 2.16
N ARG A 213 -5.07 -8.72 2.76
CA ARG A 213 -3.73 -8.80 3.36
C ARG A 213 -3.59 -9.86 4.47
N HIS A 214 -4.69 -10.17 5.15
CA HIS A 214 -4.74 -11.15 6.25
C HIS A 214 -5.24 -12.53 5.82
N LEU A 215 -5.62 -12.68 4.55
CA LEU A 215 -6.15 -13.94 4.04
C LEU A 215 -5.03 -14.92 3.77
N THR A 216 -5.36 -16.20 3.89
CA THR A 216 -4.48 -17.29 3.44
C THR A 216 -4.35 -17.30 1.92
N ARG A 217 -3.30 -17.94 1.45
CA ARG A 217 -3.14 -18.30 0.05
C ARG A 217 -4.40 -18.90 -0.60
N ASP A 218 -5.06 -19.85 0.07
CA ASP A 218 -6.24 -20.51 -0.51
C ASP A 218 -7.44 -19.57 -0.59
N GLU A 219 -7.65 -18.72 0.41
CA GLU A 219 -8.71 -17.70 0.39
C GLU A 219 -8.47 -16.65 -0.71
N VAL A 220 -7.23 -16.20 -0.91
CA VAL A 220 -6.89 -15.29 -2.01
C VAL A 220 -7.08 -15.97 -3.37
N ARG A 221 -6.71 -17.24 -3.49
CA ARG A 221 -6.94 -18.04 -4.70
C ARG A 221 -8.43 -18.20 -5.01
N GLU A 222 -9.25 -18.52 -4.01
CA GLU A 222 -10.71 -18.62 -4.17
C GLU A 222 -11.31 -17.30 -4.66
N LEU A 223 -10.89 -16.17 -4.08
CA LEU A 223 -11.31 -14.84 -4.55
C LEU A 223 -10.90 -14.59 -6.00
N ALA A 224 -9.70 -15.03 -6.39
CA ALA A 224 -9.25 -14.91 -7.78
C ALA A 224 -10.11 -15.79 -8.72
N GLU A 225 -10.49 -17.00 -8.31
CA GLU A 225 -11.40 -17.88 -9.07
C GLU A 225 -12.80 -17.25 -9.20
N VAL A 226 -13.29 -16.60 -8.15
CA VAL A 226 -14.55 -15.85 -8.18
C VAL A 226 -14.48 -14.66 -9.14
N ALA A 227 -13.39 -13.90 -9.11
CA ALA A 227 -13.18 -12.79 -10.05
C ALA A 227 -13.20 -13.27 -11.50
N GLU A 228 -12.53 -14.39 -11.79
CA GLU A 228 -12.55 -15.01 -13.12
C GLU A 228 -13.95 -15.48 -13.54
N ALA A 229 -14.76 -16.00 -12.61
CA ALA A 229 -16.14 -16.38 -12.91
C ALA A 229 -17.04 -15.17 -13.21
N LEU A 230 -16.81 -14.04 -12.54
CA LEU A 230 -17.53 -12.78 -12.78
C LEU A 230 -17.17 -12.15 -14.13
N ASP A 231 -15.94 -12.32 -14.61
CA ASP A 231 -15.50 -11.81 -15.92
C ASP A 231 -16.10 -12.56 -17.12
N ARG A 232 -16.47 -13.84 -16.92
CA ARG A 232 -17.04 -14.70 -17.97
C ARG A 232 -18.57 -14.67 -18.06
N GLY A 233 -19.26 -14.05 -17.11
CA GLY A 233 -20.72 -14.01 -17.00
C GLY A 233 -21.30 -12.70 -17.50
#